data_AF-A0A7C1A049-F1
#
_entry.id   AF-A0A7C1A049-F1
#
_cell.length_a   1.000
_cell.length_b   1.000
_cell.length_c   1.000
_cell.angle_alpha   90.00
_cell.angle_beta   90.00
_cell.angle_gamma   90.00
#
_symmetry.space_group_name_H-M   'P 1'
#
loop_
_entity.id
_entity.type
_entity.pdbx_description
1 polymer ?
#
loop_
_entity_poly.entity_id
_entity_poly.type
_entity_poly.pdbx_seq_one_letter_code
_entity_poly.pdbx_strand_id
1 'polypeptide(L)' 'MKFLDLVKTRQSIRKYLDTPVEREKIERCLEAARLAPSASN' A
#
# COMPACT_ATOMS: atom_id res chain seq x y z
N MET A 1 -13.28 -1.70 6.65
CA MET A 1 -13.19 -2.52 5.43
C MET A 1 -12.49 -3.83 5.77
N LYS A 2 -12.97 -4.99 5.29
CA LYS A 2 -12.27 -6.27 5.48
C LYS A 2 -11.23 -6.46 4.36
N PHE A 3 -10.25 -7.34 4.56
CA PHE A 3 -9.17 -7.55 3.58
C PHE A 3 -9.68 -7.87 2.16
N LEU A 4 -10.69 -8.74 2.04
CA LEU A 4 -11.23 -9.10 0.72
C LEU A 4 -11.90 -7.93 -0.01
N ASP A 5 -12.47 -6.97 0.71
CA ASP A 5 -13.06 -5.77 0.12
C ASP A 5 -11.97 -4.82 -0.40
N LEU A 6 -10.84 -4.71 0.32
CA LEU A 6 -9.66 -3.94 -0.10
C LEU A 6 -9.11 -4.47 -1.43
N VAL A 7 -8.92 -5.79 -1.52
CA VAL A 7 -8.35 -6.43 -2.70
C VAL A 7 -9.22 -6.18 -3.93
N LYS A 8 -10.55 -6.22 -3.78
CA LYS A 8 -11.51 -5.96 -4.86
C LYS A 8 -11.51 -4.50 -5.33
N THR A 9 -11.26 -3.56 -4.44
CA THR A 9 -11.27 -2.12 -4.75
C THR A 9 -9.92 -1.59 -5.26
N ARG A 10 -8.83 -2.33 -5.06
CA ARG A 10 -7.50 -1.96 -5.58
C ARG A 10 -7.52 -1.88 -7.10
N GLN A 11 -7.01 -0.76 -7.62
CA GLN A 11 -6.91 -0.48 -9.05
C GLN A 11 -5.55 0.11 -9.41
N SER A 12 -5.20 0.06 -10.71
CA SER A 12 -3.98 0.67 -11.23
C SER A 12 -4.25 2.13 -11.55
N ILE A 13 -3.76 3.03 -10.69
CA ILE A 13 -3.85 4.48 -10.89
C ILE A 13 -2.79 4.92 -11.91
N ARG A 14 -3.14 5.84 -12.82
CA ARG A 14 -2.25 6.37 -13.86
C ARG A 14 -2.24 7.90 -13.96
N LYS A 15 -2.96 8.58 -13.08
CA LYS A 15 -3.02 10.04 -12.96
C LYS A 15 -2.99 10.40 -11.47
N TYR A 16 -2.14 11.33 -11.10
CA TYR A 16 -1.91 11.74 -9.72
C TYR A 16 -2.07 13.26 -9.60
N LEU A 17 -2.37 13.73 -8.40
CA LEU A 17 -2.33 15.15 -8.06
C LEU A 17 -0.90 15.55 -7.70
N ASP A 18 -0.57 16.83 -7.80
CA ASP A 18 0.73 17.36 -7.36
C ASP A 18 0.86 17.45 -5.84
N THR A 19 -0.16 17.01 -5.10
CA THR A 19 -0.16 16.98 -3.64
C THR A 19 0.71 15.84 -3.13
N PRO A 20 1.75 16.13 -2.31
CA PRO A 20 2.58 15.09 -1.74
C PRO A 20 1.81 14.25 -0.72
N VAL A 21 2.14 12.96 -0.65
CA VAL A 21 1.63 12.06 0.38
C VAL A 21 2.40 12.28 1.68
N GLU A 22 1.69 12.34 2.79
CA GLU A 22 2.28 12.53 4.11
C GLU A 22 3.21 11.37 4.49
N ARG A 23 4.33 11.70 5.14
CA ARG A 23 5.41 10.74 5.43
C ARG A 23 4.93 9.50 6.20
N GLU A 24 4.09 9.69 7.21
CA GLU A 24 3.56 8.61 8.05
C GLU A 24 2.77 7.57 7.22
N LYS A 25 2.01 8.02 6.21
CA LYS A 25 1.25 7.11 5.34
C LYS A 25 2.19 6.23 4.50
N ILE A 26 3.30 6.81 4.02
CA ILE A 26 4.33 6.07 3.28
C ILE A 26 4.98 5.02 4.19
N GLU A 27 5.37 5.40 5.41
CA GLU A 27 6.01 4.50 6.37
C GLU A 27 5.11 3.33 6.77
N ARG A 28 3.82 3.59 6.97
CA ARG A 28 2.83 2.53 7.24
C ARG A 28 2.72 1.53 6.08
N CYS A 29 2.75 2.01 4.83
CA CYS A 29 2.75 1.13 3.66
C CYS A 29 4.02 0.28 3.59
N LEU A 30 5.19 0.88 3.89
CA LEU A 30 6.47 0.17 3.88
C LEU A 30 6.54 -0.91 4.96
N GLU A 31 6.09 -0.62 6.18
CA GLU A 31 6.08 -1.61 7.25
C GLU A 31 5.14 -2.78 6.92
N ALA A 32 3.96 -2.49 6.36
CA ALA A 32 3.05 -3.54 5.89
C ALA A 32 3.68 -4.40 4.77
N ALA A 33 4.40 -3.78 3.83
CA ALA A 33 5.07 -4.49 2.74
C ALA A 33 6.26 -5.34 3.21
N ARG A 34 7.00 -4.88 4.24
CA ARG A 34 8.16 -5.61 4.81
C ARG A 34 7.79 -6.96 5.41
N LEU A 35 6.53 -7.13 5.82
CA LEU A 35 6.02 -8.38 6.39
C LEU A 35 5.66 -9.44 5.33
N ALA A 36 5.84 -9.13 4.04
CA ALA A 36 5.61 -10.09 2.97
C ALA A 36 6.59 -11.28 3.09
N PRO A 37 6.16 -12.51 2.72
CA PRO A 37 7.06 -13.65 2.71
C PRO A 37 8.19 -13.45 1.70
N SER A 38 9.39 -13.89 2.09
CA SER A 38 10.60 -13.90 1.28
C SER A 38 11.23 -15.30 1.31
N ALA A 39 12.02 -15.61 0.28
CA ALA A 39 12.77 -16.86 0.24
C ALA A 39 13.77 -16.89 1.41
N SER A 40 13.58 -17.84 2.33
CA SER A 40 14.41 -18.02 3.53
C SER A 40 14.35 -16.88 4.56
N ASN A 41 13.21 -16.19 4.68
CA ASN A 41 12.97 -15.07 5.62
C ASN A 41 13.87 -13.86 5.32
#